data_AF-A0A974XE94-F1
#
_entry.id   AF-A0A974XE94-F1
#
_cell.length_a   1.000
_cell.length_b   1.000
_cell.length_c   1.000
_cell.angle_alpha   90.00
_cell.angle_beta   90.00
_cell.angle_gamma   90.00
#
_symmetry.space_group_name_H-M   'P 1'
#
loop_
_entity.id
_entity.type
_entity.pdbx_description
1 polymer ?
#
loop_
_entity_poly.entity_id
_entity_poly.type
_entity_poly.pdbx_seq_one_letter_code
_entity_poly.pdbx_strand_id
1 'polypeptide(L)'
;MAIESKNPTNKECIKYITDKSNQLGIPARLSLATAWIESGFTQFDYLGNTLRNPTSNDFGIMQITIGAKMCMSDWGYISNKDWDRLLIDWKFNIDIGLSELKSCYELSCNSTEEIQIGCKHFNGITTEDCIARATYSAYNAGPNNISRYRTPFIVLTSKTEKPYIYENRYDYRDINFWTIYSCKSWEKIVI
;
A
#
# COMPACT_ATOMS: atom_id res chain seq x y z
N MET A 1 -4.70 30.48 -10.37
CA MET A 1 -5.85 29.56 -10.51
C MET A 1 -6.16 29.04 -9.12
N ALA A 2 -7.39 29.20 -8.64
CA ALA A 2 -7.82 28.53 -7.42
C ALA A 2 -7.92 27.04 -7.78
N ILE A 3 -7.05 26.22 -7.20
CA ILE A 3 -7.14 24.77 -7.30
C ILE A 3 -8.32 24.40 -6.41
N GLU A 4 -9.36 23.81 -6.97
CA GLU A 4 -10.40 23.21 -6.15
C GLU A 4 -9.77 22.00 -5.44
N SER A 5 -9.28 22.21 -4.21
CA SER A 5 -8.73 21.21 -3.30
C SER A 5 -9.81 20.25 -2.78
N LYS A 6 -10.57 19.64 -3.69
CA LYS A 6 -11.67 18.74 -3.35
C LYS A 6 -11.17 17.31 -3.36
N ASN A 7 -11.31 16.64 -2.23
CA ASN A 7 -11.08 15.20 -2.17
C ASN A 7 -12.00 14.45 -3.13
N PRO A 8 -11.50 13.43 -3.86
CA PRO A 8 -12.37 12.50 -4.57
C PRO A 8 -13.27 11.76 -3.59
N THR A 9 -14.43 11.34 -4.06
CA THR A 9 -15.27 10.42 -3.29
C THR A 9 -14.65 9.03 -3.24
N ASN A 10 -15.00 8.24 -2.22
CA ASN A 10 -14.56 6.84 -2.14
C ASN A 10 -14.96 6.04 -3.38
N LYS A 11 -16.13 6.31 -3.97
CA LYS A 11 -16.59 5.65 -5.21
C LYS A 11 -15.69 5.99 -6.40
N GLU A 12 -15.27 7.24 -6.54
CA GLU A 12 -14.33 7.66 -7.59
C GLU A 12 -12.96 7.00 -7.42
N CYS A 13 -12.44 6.97 -6.18
CA CYS A 13 -11.17 6.30 -5.88
C CYS A 13 -11.25 4.80 -6.16
N ILE A 14 -12.27 4.11 -5.65
CA ILE A 14 -12.43 2.66 -5.85
C ILE A 14 -12.48 2.33 -7.34
N LYS A 15 -13.29 3.07 -8.11
CA LYS A 15 -13.39 2.86 -9.56
C LYS A 15 -12.04 3.10 -10.25
N TYR A 16 -11.42 4.24 -10.00
CA TYR A 16 -10.18 4.62 -10.68
C TYR A 16 -9.03 3.66 -10.37
N ILE A 17 -8.84 3.32 -9.09
CA ILE A 17 -7.82 2.37 -8.64
C ILE A 17 -8.08 1.01 -9.28
N THR A 18 -9.31 0.49 -9.23
CA THR A 18 -9.65 -0.81 -9.83
C THR A 18 -9.33 -0.87 -11.32
N ASP A 19 -9.76 0.14 -12.07
CA ASP A 19 -9.51 0.21 -13.52
C ASP A 19 -8.00 0.24 -13.82
N LYS A 20 -7.24 1.04 -13.07
CA LYS A 20 -5.79 1.16 -13.23
C LYS A 20 -5.05 -0.10 -12.80
N SER A 21 -5.43 -0.73 -11.71
CA SER A 21 -4.87 -2.01 -11.25
C SER A 21 -5.02 -3.09 -12.31
N ASN A 22 -6.21 -3.20 -12.91
CA ASN A 22 -6.46 -4.16 -13.98
C ASN A 22 -5.60 -3.88 -15.22
N GLN A 23 -5.43 -2.61 -15.60
CA GLN A 23 -4.53 -2.21 -16.70
C GLN A 23 -3.06 -2.59 -16.42
N LEU A 24 -2.64 -2.49 -15.17
CA LEU A 24 -1.28 -2.76 -14.73
C LEU A 24 -1.00 -4.25 -14.41
N GLY A 25 -2.03 -5.10 -14.41
CA GLY A 25 -1.91 -6.52 -14.07
C GLY A 25 -1.70 -6.79 -12.58
N ILE A 26 -2.04 -5.84 -11.71
CA ILE A 26 -1.97 -6.00 -10.25
C ILE A 26 -3.37 -6.31 -9.67
N PRO A 27 -3.50 -7.18 -8.65
CA PRO A 27 -4.80 -7.46 -8.04
C PRO A 27 -5.42 -6.17 -7.46
N ALA A 28 -6.61 -5.79 -7.92
CA ALA A 28 -7.29 -4.56 -7.48
C ALA A 28 -7.44 -4.48 -5.95
N ARG A 29 -7.69 -5.62 -5.29
CA ARG A 29 -7.79 -5.71 -3.81
C ARG A 29 -6.52 -5.23 -3.10
N LEU A 30 -5.34 -5.58 -3.64
CA LEU A 30 -4.05 -5.14 -3.10
C LEU A 30 -3.93 -3.62 -3.22
N SER A 31 -4.20 -3.08 -4.40
CA SER A 31 -4.14 -1.63 -4.65
C SER A 31 -5.11 -0.82 -3.79
N LEU A 32 -6.35 -1.29 -3.63
CA LEU A 32 -7.35 -0.66 -2.79
C LEU A 32 -6.95 -0.71 -1.31
N ALA A 33 -6.43 -1.84 -0.84
CA ALA A 33 -5.93 -1.98 0.52
C ALA A 33 -4.76 -1.04 0.80
N THR A 34 -3.80 -0.93 -0.13
CA THR A 34 -2.67 0.00 -0.03
C THR A 34 -3.15 1.46 0.05
N ALA A 35 -3.94 1.92 -0.91
CA ALA A 35 -4.46 3.29 -0.90
C ALA A 35 -5.31 3.59 0.36
N TRP A 36 -6.03 2.59 0.87
CA TRP A 36 -6.81 2.73 2.10
C TRP A 36 -5.92 2.87 3.35
N ILE A 37 -4.91 2.03 3.50
CA ILE A 37 -4.03 2.10 4.68
C ILE A 37 -3.17 3.37 4.69
N GLU A 38 -2.76 3.85 3.52
CA GLU A 38 -1.91 5.02 3.40
C GLU A 38 -2.65 6.33 3.75
N SER A 39 -3.91 6.49 3.34
CA SER A 39 -4.61 7.77 3.51
C SER A 39 -6.13 7.68 3.72
N GLY A 40 -6.71 6.47 3.66
CA GLY A 40 -8.15 6.31 3.59
C GLY A 40 -8.78 6.99 2.37
N PHE A 41 -8.06 7.02 1.23
CA PHE A 41 -8.44 7.74 0.00
C PHE A 41 -8.46 9.28 0.11
N THR A 42 -7.71 9.84 1.05
CA THR A 42 -7.67 11.29 1.27
C THR A 42 -6.47 11.92 0.55
N GLN A 43 -6.74 12.86 -0.37
CA GLN A 43 -5.70 13.65 -1.05
C GLN A 43 -5.36 14.93 -0.29
N PHE A 44 -6.37 15.61 0.26
CA PHE A 44 -6.26 16.92 0.89
C PHE A 44 -6.74 16.88 2.34
N ASP A 45 -6.07 17.61 3.22
CA ASP A 45 -6.50 17.84 4.60
C ASP A 45 -7.72 18.77 4.67
N TYR A 46 -8.20 19.04 5.88
CA TYR A 46 -9.36 19.91 6.12
C TYR A 46 -9.13 21.38 5.77
N LEU A 47 -7.87 21.79 5.56
CA LEU A 47 -7.48 23.13 5.12
C LEU A 47 -7.30 23.21 3.59
N GLY A 48 -7.46 22.09 2.87
CA GLY A 48 -7.28 22.01 1.43
C GLY A 48 -5.82 21.88 0.99
N ASN A 49 -4.88 21.62 1.91
CA ASN A 49 -3.50 21.30 1.56
C ASN A 49 -3.37 19.81 1.24
N THR A 50 -2.42 19.40 0.40
CA THR A 50 -2.13 17.98 0.19
C THR A 50 -1.85 17.29 1.52
N LEU A 51 -2.55 16.19 1.80
CA LEU A 51 -2.35 15.38 2.98
C LEU A 51 -0.89 14.93 3.03
N ARG A 52 -0.19 15.30 4.10
CA ARG A 52 1.24 15.00 4.29
C ARG A 52 1.43 14.16 5.54
N ASN A 53 2.20 13.08 5.44
CA ASN A 53 2.74 12.42 6.63
C ASN A 53 3.79 13.33 7.28
N PRO A 54 3.59 13.78 8.53
CA PRO A 54 4.49 14.73 9.18
C PRO A 54 5.88 14.14 9.45
N THR A 55 6.02 12.81 9.45
CA THR A 55 7.26 12.11 9.82
C THR A 55 8.11 11.67 8.63
N SER A 56 7.53 11.54 7.43
CA SER A 56 8.20 10.90 6.28
C SER A 56 8.15 11.68 4.97
N ASN A 57 7.55 12.89 4.92
CA ASN A 57 7.37 13.65 3.66
C ASN A 57 6.65 12.82 2.58
N ASP A 58 5.64 12.06 3.01
CA ASP A 58 4.76 11.30 2.13
C ASP A 58 3.50 12.11 1.82
N PHE A 59 2.98 12.03 0.60
CA PHE A 59 1.91 12.90 0.15
C PHE A 59 0.74 12.17 -0.53
N GLY A 60 -0.47 12.65 -0.24
CA GLY A 60 -1.70 12.33 -0.95
C GLY A 60 -2.21 10.90 -0.73
N ILE A 61 -3.04 10.42 -1.65
CA ILE A 61 -3.78 9.16 -1.48
C ILE A 61 -2.86 7.94 -1.28
N MET A 62 -1.78 7.88 -2.04
CA MET A 62 -0.82 6.77 -2.03
C MET A 62 0.40 7.04 -1.13
N GLN A 63 0.44 8.19 -0.44
CA GLN A 63 1.53 8.58 0.45
C GLN A 63 2.91 8.46 -0.24
N ILE A 64 3.08 9.13 -1.38
CA ILE A 64 4.33 9.10 -2.15
C ILE A 64 5.38 9.99 -1.49
N THR A 65 6.53 9.42 -1.17
CA THR A 65 7.64 10.11 -0.51
C THR A 65 8.40 11.03 -1.46
N ILE A 66 8.70 12.24 -0.98
CA ILE A 66 9.52 13.16 -1.76
C ILE A 66 11.00 12.75 -1.80
N GLY A 67 11.55 12.52 -2.99
CA GLY A 67 12.97 12.24 -3.19
C GLY A 67 13.37 10.81 -2.82
N ALA A 68 12.40 9.93 -2.55
CA ALA A 68 12.67 8.51 -2.39
C ALA A 68 13.08 7.91 -3.74
N LYS A 69 14.06 7.01 -3.69
CA LYS A 69 14.35 6.11 -4.80
C LYS A 69 13.19 5.13 -4.90
N MET A 70 12.27 5.41 -5.82
CA MET A 70 11.15 4.52 -6.10
C MET A 70 11.67 3.11 -6.40
N CYS A 71 10.95 2.12 -5.92
CA CYS A 71 11.27 0.72 -6.08
C CYS A 71 11.18 0.34 -7.56
N MET A 72 12.28 0.45 -8.32
CA MET A 72 12.37 0.01 -9.73
C MET A 72 11.19 0.46 -10.63
N SER A 73 10.64 1.65 -10.40
CA SER A 73 9.57 2.20 -11.26
C SER A 73 10.18 2.81 -12.53
N ASP A 74 9.45 2.77 -13.64
CA ASP A 74 9.82 3.48 -14.88
C ASP A 74 9.91 5.01 -14.70
N TRP A 75 9.46 5.51 -13.53
CA TRP A 75 9.43 6.92 -13.18
C TRP A 75 10.74 7.45 -12.57
N GLY A 76 11.68 6.58 -12.17
CA GLY A 76 12.99 7.00 -11.66
C GLY A 76 12.90 8.04 -10.53
N TYR A 77 13.51 9.22 -10.73
CA TYR A 77 13.30 10.39 -9.87
C TYR A 77 12.14 11.24 -10.42
N ILE A 78 11.14 11.51 -9.59
CA ILE A 78 10.01 12.37 -9.97
C ILE A 78 10.53 13.80 -10.18
N SER A 79 10.25 14.35 -11.37
CA SER A 79 10.69 15.71 -11.72
C SER A 79 9.93 16.76 -10.89
N ASN A 80 10.50 17.96 -10.71
CA ASN A 80 9.81 19.04 -9.99
C ASN A 80 8.42 19.36 -10.56
N LYS A 81 8.24 19.23 -11.88
CA LYS A 81 6.97 19.47 -12.57
C LYS A 81 5.93 18.39 -12.27
N ASP A 82 6.37 17.14 -12.19
CA ASP A 82 5.52 16.02 -11.80
C ASP A 82 5.15 16.12 -10.30
N TRP A 83 5.97 16.81 -9.51
CA TRP A 83 5.66 17.11 -8.12
C TRP A 83 4.51 18.04 -7.90
N ASP A 84 4.53 19.21 -8.55
CA ASP A 84 3.42 20.14 -8.45
C ASP A 84 2.12 19.46 -8.85
N ARG A 85 2.18 18.58 -9.85
CA ARG A 85 1.05 17.77 -10.27
C ARG A 85 0.63 16.74 -9.21
N LEU A 86 1.56 15.99 -8.62
CA LEU A 86 1.27 14.98 -7.59
C LEU A 86 0.60 15.58 -6.34
N LEU A 87 0.93 16.82 -6.00
CA LEU A 87 0.34 17.52 -4.88
C LEU A 87 -1.14 17.88 -5.14
N ILE A 88 -1.52 18.16 -6.39
CA ILE A 88 -2.82 18.76 -6.72
C ILE A 88 -3.76 17.82 -7.49
N ASP A 89 -3.23 16.79 -8.16
CA ASP A 89 -3.97 15.84 -8.97
C ASP A 89 -3.97 14.46 -8.29
N TRP A 90 -5.08 14.13 -7.64
CA TRP A 90 -5.24 12.86 -6.92
C TRP A 90 -5.11 11.65 -7.83
N LYS A 91 -5.49 11.75 -9.12
CA LYS A 91 -5.33 10.65 -10.08
C LYS A 91 -3.86 10.42 -10.40
N PHE A 92 -3.11 11.50 -10.57
CA PHE A 92 -1.67 11.41 -10.78
C PHE A 92 -0.95 10.84 -9.55
N ASN A 93 -1.34 11.24 -8.34
CA ASN A 93 -0.84 10.61 -7.11
C ASN A 93 -1.08 9.09 -7.08
N ILE A 94 -2.28 8.66 -7.47
CA ILE A 94 -2.62 7.24 -7.61
C ILE A 94 -1.78 6.56 -8.69
N ASP A 95 -1.65 7.15 -9.88
CA ASP A 95 -0.90 6.55 -10.99
C ASP A 95 0.56 6.27 -10.60
N ILE A 96 1.20 7.22 -9.92
CA ILE A 96 2.57 7.07 -9.40
C ILE A 96 2.64 5.95 -8.36
N GLY A 97 1.73 5.96 -7.36
CA GLY A 97 1.72 4.92 -6.33
C GLY A 97 1.41 3.53 -6.85
N LEU A 98 0.54 3.39 -7.85
CA LEU A 98 0.26 2.10 -8.46
C LEU A 98 1.44 1.62 -9.32
N SER A 99 2.19 2.53 -9.94
CA SER A 99 3.43 2.17 -10.63
C SER A 99 4.48 1.64 -9.66
N GLU A 100 4.66 2.26 -8.50
CA GLU A 100 5.56 1.77 -7.44
C GLU A 100 5.07 0.40 -6.90
N LEU A 101 3.78 0.30 -6.60
CA LEU A 101 3.17 -0.93 -6.07
C LEU A 101 3.31 -2.09 -7.06
N LYS A 102 3.22 -1.84 -8.37
CA LYS A 102 3.47 -2.84 -9.41
C LYS A 102 4.89 -3.40 -9.33
N SER A 103 5.90 -2.54 -9.19
CA SER A 103 7.28 -3.01 -9.07
C SER A 103 7.50 -3.82 -7.78
N CYS A 104 6.88 -3.41 -6.66
CA CYS A 104 6.88 -4.21 -5.42
C CYS A 104 6.14 -5.56 -5.58
N TYR A 105 5.06 -5.58 -6.36
CA TYR A 105 4.29 -6.78 -6.67
C TYR A 105 5.11 -7.76 -7.51
N GLU A 106 5.74 -7.29 -8.57
CA GLU A 106 6.63 -8.09 -9.43
C GLU A 106 7.80 -8.65 -8.64
N LEU A 107 8.42 -7.84 -7.77
CA LEU A 107 9.45 -8.31 -6.84
C LEU A 107 8.93 -9.46 -5.97
N SER A 108 7.72 -9.30 -5.42
CA SER A 108 7.12 -10.32 -4.55
C SER A 108 6.78 -11.61 -5.31
N CYS A 109 6.25 -11.50 -6.52
CA CYS A 109 6.03 -12.65 -7.39
C CYS A 109 7.34 -13.36 -7.75
N ASN A 110 8.43 -12.62 -7.97
CA ASN A 110 9.75 -13.22 -8.25
C ASN A 110 10.39 -13.87 -7.02
N SER A 111 9.98 -13.47 -5.80
CA SER A 111 10.39 -14.08 -4.53
C SER A 111 9.44 -15.19 -4.04
N THR A 112 8.59 -15.74 -4.93
CA THR A 112 7.50 -16.66 -4.54
C THR A 112 7.97 -17.86 -3.71
N GLU A 113 9.13 -18.47 -4.00
CA GLU A 113 9.62 -19.63 -3.24
C GLU A 113 9.91 -19.27 -1.77
N GLU A 114 10.63 -18.17 -1.53
CA GLU A 114 10.89 -17.66 -0.18
C GLU A 114 9.61 -17.22 0.52
N ILE A 115 8.65 -16.71 -0.24
CA ILE A 115 7.34 -16.33 0.28
C ILE A 115 6.54 -17.56 0.70
N GLN A 116 6.47 -18.59 -0.15
CA GLN A 116 5.79 -19.86 0.14
C GLN A 116 6.34 -20.52 1.40
N ILE A 117 7.67 -20.52 1.60
CA ILE A 117 8.28 -21.04 2.82
C ILE A 117 7.78 -20.27 4.05
N GLY A 118 7.79 -18.93 4.01
CA GLY A 118 7.30 -18.12 5.12
C GLY A 118 5.80 -18.21 5.35
N CYS A 119 5.00 -18.44 4.30
CA CYS A 119 3.55 -18.62 4.38
C CYS A 119 3.12 -19.82 5.20
N LYS A 120 3.92 -20.90 5.22
CA LYS A 120 3.59 -22.15 5.93
C LYS A 120 3.39 -21.94 7.43
N HIS A 121 3.91 -20.85 7.99
CA HIS A 121 3.74 -20.49 9.39
C HIS A 121 2.42 -19.77 9.69
N PHE A 122 1.61 -19.44 8.68
CA PHE A 122 0.31 -18.78 8.84
C PHE A 122 -0.83 -19.75 8.52
N ASN A 123 -1.60 -20.12 9.54
CA ASN A 123 -2.78 -20.96 9.34
C ASN A 123 -3.87 -20.18 8.57
N GLY A 124 -4.44 -20.80 7.53
CA GLY A 124 -5.54 -20.22 6.75
C GLY A 124 -5.16 -19.07 5.82
N ILE A 125 -3.86 -18.83 5.57
CA ILE A 125 -3.36 -17.83 4.61
C ILE A 125 -2.82 -18.51 3.37
N THR A 126 -3.21 -18.01 2.19
CA THR A 126 -2.73 -18.52 0.90
C THR A 126 -1.38 -17.89 0.52
N THR A 127 -0.68 -18.47 -0.46
CA THR A 127 0.51 -17.83 -1.03
C THR A 127 0.20 -16.48 -1.65
N GLU A 128 -0.95 -16.32 -2.29
CA GLU A 128 -1.40 -15.05 -2.87
C GLU A 128 -1.60 -13.96 -1.80
N ASP A 129 -2.17 -14.33 -0.66
CA ASP A 129 -2.30 -13.42 0.50
C ASP A 129 -0.93 -12.98 1.03
N CYS A 130 0.04 -13.91 1.11
CA CYS A 130 1.39 -13.54 1.50
C CYS A 130 2.08 -12.66 0.45
N ILE A 131 1.88 -12.91 -0.85
CA ILE A 131 2.40 -12.04 -1.91
C ILE A 131 1.85 -10.64 -1.74
N ALA A 132 0.55 -10.48 -1.45
CA ALA A 132 -0.05 -9.17 -1.18
C ALA A 132 0.60 -8.49 0.05
N ARG A 133 0.82 -9.23 1.15
CA ARG A 133 1.47 -8.69 2.36
C ARG A 133 2.94 -8.34 2.10
N ALA A 134 3.68 -9.18 1.38
CA ALA A 134 5.06 -8.95 0.95
C ALA A 134 5.17 -7.71 0.09
N THR A 135 4.25 -7.56 -0.85
CA THR A 135 4.16 -6.40 -1.73
C THR A 135 3.97 -5.13 -0.92
N TYR A 136 3.05 -5.13 0.04
CA TYR A 136 2.83 -3.97 0.90
C TYR A 136 4.04 -3.66 1.79
N SER A 137 4.69 -4.68 2.37
CA SER A 137 5.92 -4.45 3.15
C SER A 137 7.06 -3.85 2.31
N ALA A 138 7.19 -4.26 1.05
CA ALA A 138 8.13 -3.68 0.12
C ALA A 138 7.75 -2.24 -0.27
N TYR A 139 6.46 -1.94 -0.44
CA TYR A 139 5.97 -0.58 -0.71
C TYR A 139 6.22 0.37 0.47
N ASN A 140 5.84 -0.07 1.66
CA ASN A 140 5.87 0.70 2.90
C ASN A 140 7.29 1.01 3.40
N ALA A 141 8.25 0.13 3.13
CA ALA A 141 9.60 0.21 3.70
C ALA A 141 10.73 -0.01 2.70
N GLY A 142 10.41 -0.10 1.42
CA GLY A 142 11.35 -0.38 0.35
C GLY A 142 11.62 -1.88 0.11
N PRO A 143 12.23 -2.22 -1.04
CA PRO A 143 12.32 -3.59 -1.56
C PRO A 143 13.03 -4.58 -0.62
N ASN A 144 14.04 -4.12 0.10
CA ASN A 144 14.82 -4.94 1.02
C ASN A 144 14.01 -5.40 2.25
N ASN A 145 12.83 -4.84 2.45
CA ASN A 145 11.96 -5.10 3.57
C ASN A 145 10.81 -6.05 3.25
N ILE A 146 10.81 -6.68 2.07
CA ILE A 146 9.77 -7.63 1.67
C ILE A 146 9.50 -8.69 2.76
N SER A 147 10.54 -9.24 3.38
CA SER A 147 10.44 -10.27 4.42
C SER A 147 9.65 -9.85 5.69
N ARG A 148 9.38 -8.54 5.87
CA ARG A 148 8.54 -8.03 6.97
C ARG A 148 7.09 -8.52 6.91
N TYR A 149 6.61 -9.03 5.78
CA TYR A 149 5.29 -9.68 5.72
C TYR A 149 5.17 -10.86 6.68
N ARG A 150 6.30 -11.46 7.09
CA ARG A 150 6.35 -12.54 8.08
C ARG A 150 6.04 -12.07 9.50
N THR A 151 5.81 -10.77 9.70
CA THR A 151 5.36 -10.21 10.97
C THR A 151 4.12 -10.97 11.44
N PRO A 152 4.17 -11.59 12.64
CA PRO A 152 3.02 -12.26 13.21
C PRO A 152 1.92 -11.23 13.43
N PHE A 153 0.79 -11.42 12.76
CA PHE A 153 -0.47 -10.87 13.22
C PHE A 153 -0.99 -11.88 14.23
N ILE A 154 -1.44 -11.43 15.40
CA ILE A 154 -2.04 -12.32 16.38
C ILE A 154 -3.32 -12.85 15.76
N VAL A 155 -3.25 -14.03 15.12
CA VAL A 155 -4.43 -14.85 14.99
C VAL A 155 -4.64 -15.43 16.37
N LEU A 156 -5.68 -14.98 17.06
CA LEU A 156 -6.20 -15.65 18.24
C LEU A 156 -6.74 -17.01 17.80
N THR A 157 -5.85 -17.94 17.44
CA THR A 157 -6.21 -19.35 17.34
C THR A 157 -6.05 -19.97 18.71
N SER A 158 -7.05 -20.76 19.06
CA SER A 158 -7.19 -21.53 20.29
C SER A 158 -5.87 -22.10 20.81
N LYS A 159 -5.56 -21.77 22.08
CA LYS A 159 -4.79 -22.56 23.05
C LYS A 159 -3.95 -23.71 22.45
N THR A 160 -2.71 -23.46 21.99
CA THR A 160 -1.55 -24.36 22.22
C THR A 160 -0.22 -23.93 21.59
N GLU A 161 -0.18 -22.98 20.66
CA GLU A 161 1.09 -22.62 20.02
C GLU A 161 1.64 -21.29 20.54
N LYS A 162 2.86 -21.32 21.11
CA LYS A 162 3.57 -20.11 21.52
C LYS A 162 3.77 -19.24 20.26
N PRO A 163 3.40 -17.95 20.28
CA PRO A 163 3.66 -17.08 19.15
C PRO A 163 5.16 -17.05 18.88
N TYR A 164 5.55 -17.29 17.64
CA TYR A 164 6.94 -17.12 17.20
C TYR A 164 7.20 -15.61 17.09
N ILE A 165 7.64 -15.00 18.19
CA ILE A 165 7.96 -13.57 18.25
C ILE A 165 9.37 -13.38 17.70
N TYR A 166 9.47 -12.89 16.47
CA TYR A 166 10.70 -12.30 15.93
C TYR A 166 10.89 -10.89 16.50
N GLU A 167 11.52 -10.77 17.66
CA GLU A 167 11.79 -9.48 18.30
C GLU A 167 12.52 -8.49 17.35
N ASN A 168 12.04 -7.24 17.32
CA ASN A 168 12.66 -6.00 16.80
C ASN A 168 12.52 -5.57 15.32
N ARG A 169 11.53 -6.01 14.53
CA ARG A 169 11.32 -5.46 13.15
C ARG A 169 9.87 -5.24 12.72
N TYR A 170 8.99 -4.89 13.65
CA TYR A 170 7.55 -4.79 13.37
C TYR A 170 7.11 -3.35 13.11
N ASP A 171 6.55 -3.13 11.92
CA ASP A 171 5.84 -1.90 11.59
C ASP A 171 4.33 -2.17 11.70
N TYR A 172 3.66 -1.34 12.48
CA TYR A 172 2.23 -1.47 12.74
C TYR A 172 1.39 -1.40 11.45
N ARG A 173 1.90 -0.73 10.41
CA ARG A 173 1.24 -0.68 9.09
C ARG A 173 1.21 -2.06 8.41
N ASP A 174 2.29 -2.84 8.49
CA ASP A 174 2.32 -4.20 7.92
C ASP A 174 1.28 -5.11 8.60
N ILE A 175 1.07 -4.93 9.91
CA ILE A 175 0.07 -5.66 10.70
C ILE A 175 -1.34 -5.24 10.27
N ASN A 176 -1.60 -3.93 10.22
CA ASN A 176 -2.91 -3.40 9.88
C ASN A 176 -3.32 -3.66 8.43
N PHE A 177 -2.35 -3.75 7.53
CA PHE A 177 -2.60 -4.04 6.13
C PHE A 177 -3.39 -5.34 5.96
N TRP A 178 -3.04 -6.39 6.70
CA TRP A 178 -3.78 -7.65 6.62
C TRP A 178 -5.25 -7.50 7.03
N THR A 179 -5.53 -6.77 8.10
CA THR A 179 -6.92 -6.50 8.53
C THR A 179 -7.69 -5.74 7.46
N ILE A 180 -7.09 -4.71 6.86
CA ILE A 180 -7.71 -3.90 5.81
C ILE A 180 -7.95 -4.74 4.54
N TYR A 181 -6.94 -5.47 4.10
CA TYR A 181 -6.98 -6.34 2.92
C TYR A 181 -8.02 -7.44 3.10
N SER A 182 -8.00 -8.16 4.23
CA SER A 182 -8.92 -9.27 4.53
C SER A 182 -10.36 -8.80 4.66
N CYS A 183 -10.62 -7.71 5.37
CA CYS A 183 -11.97 -7.21 5.65
C CYS A 183 -12.54 -6.29 4.58
N LYS A 184 -11.76 -5.93 3.55
CA LYS A 184 -12.13 -4.96 2.52
C LYS A 184 -12.69 -3.67 3.10
N SER A 185 -11.95 -3.06 4.03
CA SER A 185 -12.45 -1.93 4.84
C SER A 185 -13.02 -0.77 4.02
N TRP A 186 -12.52 -0.56 2.79
CA TRP A 186 -13.02 0.46 1.86
C TRP A 186 -14.48 0.23 1.41
N GLU A 187 -14.99 -1.00 1.43
CA GLU A 187 -16.37 -1.31 1.03
C GLU A 187 -17.39 -0.92 2.12
N LYS A 188 -16.96 -0.81 3.38
CA LYS A 188 -17.85 -0.56 4.53
C LYS A 188 -18.34 0.89 4.64
N ILE A 189 -17.75 1.81 3.88
CA ILE A 189 -18.01 3.25 3.94
C ILE A 189 -18.77 3.72 2.67
N VAL A 190 -19.18 2.79 1.80
CA VAL A 190 -19.92 3.09 0.56
C VAL A 190 -21.44 3.23 0.80
N ILE A 191 -21.89 3.28 2.06
CA ILE A 191 -23.31 3.41 2.46
C ILE A 191 -23.75 4.87 2.42
#